data_AF-A0A3B8VJK8-F1
#
_entry.id   AF-A0A3B8VJK8-F1
#
_cell.length_a   1.000
_cell.length_b   1.000
_cell.length_c   1.000
_cell.angle_alpha   90.00
_cell.angle_beta   90.00
_cell.angle_gamma   90.00
#
_symmetry.space_group_name_H-M   'P 1'
#
loop_
_entity.id
_entity.type
_entity.pdbx_description
1 polymer ?
#
loop_
_entity_poly.entity_id
_entity_poly.type
_entity_poly.pdbx_seq_one_letter_code
_entity_poly.pdbx_strand_id
1 'polypeptide(L)'
;MRFLPSFLPKENQFFFLLHQSAVNIQDVARRLQDLMHNFENVEAKVQEIKDREELGDRVIHDITRALHKTFLTPIDREDILELAGRLDDVVDAIDEAAQYVLEYRIEKTTHRARNLSDIIVDCADELVKAMEMLAARNSKLTEILPITV
;
A
#
# COMPACT_ATOMS: atom_id res chain seq x y z
N MET A 1 17.70 29.49 7.03
CA MET A 1 16.81 29.36 8.21
C MET A 1 16.70 27.87 8.52
N ARG A 2 17.30 27.45 9.65
CA ARG A 2 17.06 26.25 10.48
C ARG A 2 16.65 24.93 9.77
N PHE A 3 17.63 24.05 9.55
CA PHE A 3 17.43 22.61 9.39
C PHE A 3 16.80 22.05 10.68
N LEU A 4 15.62 21.45 10.59
CA LEU A 4 15.04 20.63 11.65
C LEU A 4 15.67 19.24 11.55
N PRO A 5 16.35 18.71 12.58
CA PRO A 5 16.77 17.33 12.58
C PRO A 5 15.52 16.46 12.70
N SER A 6 15.36 15.48 11.81
CA SER A 6 14.35 14.44 11.94
C SER A 6 14.63 13.65 13.21
N PHE A 7 13.89 13.95 14.29
CA PHE A 7 13.95 13.28 15.59
C PHE A 7 12.86 12.20 15.69
N LEU A 8 12.62 11.44 14.61
CA LEU A 8 11.92 10.17 14.75
C LEU A 8 12.94 9.15 15.29
N PRO A 9 12.66 8.46 16.42
CA PRO A 9 13.46 7.30 16.83
C PRO A 9 13.56 6.33 15.66
N LYS A 10 14.76 5.82 15.34
CA LYS A 10 14.99 4.95 14.17
C LYS A 10 14.07 3.71 14.15
N GLU A 11 13.72 3.17 15.31
CA GLU A 11 12.75 2.07 15.47
C GLU A 11 11.37 2.42 14.90
N ASN A 12 10.97 3.69 14.94
CA ASN A 12 9.67 4.17 14.47
C ASN A 12 9.64 4.42 12.94
N GLN A 13 10.81 4.48 12.28
CA GLN A 13 10.87 4.78 10.86
C GLN A 13 10.34 3.63 9.99
N PHE A 14 10.65 2.38 10.32
CA PHE A 14 10.20 1.23 9.52
C PHE A 14 8.69 1.04 9.61
N PHE A 15 8.13 1.08 10.82
CA PHE A 15 6.67 0.99 11.00
C PHE A 15 5.94 2.17 10.34
N PHE A 16 6.51 3.38 10.37
CA PHE A 16 5.97 4.51 9.64
C PHE A 16 5.94 4.27 8.12
N LEU A 17 7.03 3.75 7.53
CA LEU A 17 7.08 3.45 6.09
C LEU A 17 6.12 2.32 5.71
N LEU A 18 6.01 1.27 6.52
CA LEU A 18 5.06 0.16 6.30
C LEU A 18 3.60 0.64 6.38
N HIS A 19 3.28 1.49 7.36
CA HIS A 19 1.97 2.14 7.44
C HIS A 19 1.72 3.03 6.21
N GLN A 20 2.72 3.78 5.76
CA GLN A 20 2.62 4.59 4.55
C GLN A 20 2.34 3.74 3.31
N SER A 21 2.93 2.55 3.19
CA SER A 21 2.59 1.58 2.13
C SER A 21 1.14 1.13 2.21
N ALA A 22 0.63 0.78 3.40
CA ALA A 22 -0.78 0.39 3.56
C ALA A 22 -1.75 1.53 3.22
N VAL A 23 -1.43 2.77 3.59
CA VAL A 23 -2.22 3.94 3.19
C VAL A 23 -2.18 4.15 1.67
N ASN A 24 -1.06 3.86 1.00
CA ASN A 24 -0.97 3.90 -0.45
C ASN A 24 -1.86 2.84 -1.10
N ILE A 25 -1.87 1.61 -0.58
CA ILE A 25 -2.80 0.54 -1.03
C ILE A 25 -4.24 1.01 -0.92
N GLN A 26 -4.64 1.64 0.19
CA GLN A 26 -5.99 2.17 0.37
C GLN A 26 -6.35 3.23 -0.68
N ASP A 27 -5.44 4.16 -0.98
CA ASP A 27 -5.67 5.17 -2.02
C ASP A 27 -5.82 4.51 -3.40
N VAL A 28 -4.91 3.60 -3.74
CA VAL A 28 -4.90 2.87 -5.03
C VAL A 28 -6.15 2.00 -5.19
N ALA A 29 -6.59 1.31 -4.14
CA ALA A 29 -7.82 0.53 -4.12
C ALA A 29 -9.05 1.38 -4.36
N ARG A 30 -9.14 2.56 -3.73
CA ARG A 30 -10.26 3.51 -3.94
C ARG A 30 -10.28 4.06 -5.36
N ARG A 31 -9.11 4.23 -5.98
CA ARG A 31 -8.99 4.65 -7.39
C ARG A 31 -9.42 3.55 -8.35
N LEU A 32 -9.04 2.31 -8.08
CA LEU A 32 -9.55 1.15 -8.82
C LEU A 32 -11.07 1.07 -8.70
N GLN A 33 -11.63 1.24 -7.49
CA GLN A 33 -13.08 1.26 -7.29
C GLN A 33 -13.74 2.35 -8.13
N ASP A 34 -13.20 3.57 -8.12
CA ASP A 34 -13.71 4.66 -8.95
C ASP A 34 -13.61 4.36 -10.46
N LEU A 35 -12.50 3.77 -10.92
CA LEU A 35 -12.35 3.29 -12.29
C LEU A 35 -13.43 2.24 -12.63
N MET A 36 -13.73 1.31 -11.72
CA MET A 36 -14.69 0.23 -11.95
C MET A 36 -16.14 0.70 -11.93
N HIS A 37 -16.51 1.59 -11.03
CA HIS A 37 -17.89 2.08 -10.87
C HIS A 37 -18.22 3.24 -11.80
N ASN A 38 -17.29 4.16 -11.98
CA ASN A 38 -17.45 5.36 -12.80
C ASN A 38 -16.55 5.25 -14.04
N PHE A 39 -16.98 4.46 -15.02
CA PHE A 39 -16.20 4.11 -16.21
C PHE A 39 -16.15 5.24 -17.25
N GLU A 40 -15.58 6.37 -16.84
CA GLU A 40 -15.35 7.58 -17.62
C GLU A 40 -13.92 8.08 -17.37
N ASN A 41 -13.36 8.85 -18.33
CA ASN A 41 -11.99 9.35 -18.25
C ASN A 41 -10.97 8.24 -17.91
N VAL A 42 -11.19 7.04 -18.46
CA VAL A 42 -10.48 5.80 -18.10
C VAL A 42 -8.96 5.97 -18.14
N GLU A 43 -8.43 6.55 -19.21
CA GLU A 43 -6.99 6.79 -19.39
C GLU A 43 -6.40 7.63 -18.25
N ALA A 44 -7.10 8.69 -17.84
CA ALA A 44 -6.65 9.55 -16.74
C ALA A 44 -6.68 8.79 -15.41
N LYS A 45 -7.73 8.01 -15.14
CA LYS A 45 -7.84 7.21 -13.91
C LYS A 45 -6.77 6.12 -13.83
N VAL A 46 -6.46 5.47 -14.95
CA VAL A 46 -5.38 4.48 -15.04
C VAL A 46 -4.02 5.16 -14.80
N GLN A 47 -3.79 6.35 -15.36
CA GLN A 47 -2.57 7.11 -15.07
C GLN A 47 -2.45 7.51 -13.60
N GLU A 48 -3.55 7.91 -12.95
CA GLU A 48 -3.54 8.21 -11.52
C GLU A 48 -3.19 6.98 -10.66
N ILE A 49 -3.61 5.79 -11.06
CA ILE A 49 -3.20 4.53 -10.41
C ILE A 49 -1.70 4.30 -10.61
N LYS A 50 -1.19 4.50 -11.84
CA LYS A 50 0.24 4.35 -12.14
C LYS A 50 1.11 5.29 -11.30
N ASP A 51 0.71 6.56 -11.18
CA ASP A 51 1.44 7.56 -10.39
C ASP A 51 1.54 7.17 -8.90
N ARG A 52 0.59 6.38 -8.40
CA ARG A 52 0.59 5.84 -7.03
C ARG A 52 1.40 4.56 -6.88
N GLU A 53 1.46 3.72 -7.91
CA GLU A 53 2.43 2.61 -7.94
C GLU A 53 3.87 3.15 -7.89
N GLU A 54 4.20 4.17 -8.69
CA GLU A 54 5.52 4.81 -8.63
C GLU A 54 5.82 5.46 -7.26
N LEU A 55 4.77 5.83 -6.50
CA LEU A 55 4.91 6.28 -5.12
C LEU A 55 5.21 5.10 -4.17
N GLY A 56 4.57 3.95 -4.35
CA GLY A 56 4.84 2.71 -3.63
C GLY A 56 6.30 2.28 -3.77
N ASP A 57 6.77 2.22 -5.02
CA ASP A 57 8.17 1.96 -5.38
C ASP A 57 9.17 2.82 -4.60
N ARG A 58 8.88 4.12 -4.46
CA ARG A 58 9.73 5.05 -3.70
C ARG A 58 9.77 4.67 -2.21
N VAL A 59 8.66 4.24 -1.64
CA VAL A 59 8.59 3.78 -0.24
C VAL A 59 9.42 2.51 -0.04
N ILE A 60 9.34 1.54 -0.96
CA ILE A 60 10.15 0.31 -0.90
C ILE A 60 11.65 0.63 -1.00
N HIS A 61 12.04 1.54 -1.90
CA HIS A 61 13.40 2.03 -1.98
C HIS A 61 13.88 2.69 -0.67
N ASP A 62 13.03 3.47 -0.01
CA ASP A 62 13.34 4.12 1.26
C ASP A 62 13.47 3.12 2.41
N ILE A 63 12.62 2.08 2.47
CA ILE A 63 12.75 0.95 3.43
C ILE A 63 14.09 0.24 3.23
N THR A 64 14.39 -0.16 2.00
CA THR A 64 15.64 -0.87 1.65
C THR A 64 16.87 -0.04 2.01
N ARG A 65 16.85 1.26 1.68
CA ARG A 65 17.91 2.21 2.03
C ARG A 65 18.06 2.39 3.54
N ALA A 66 16.96 2.44 4.29
CA ALA A 66 16.98 2.56 5.74
C ALA A 66 17.56 1.29 6.39
N LEU A 67 17.23 0.11 5.88
CA LEU A 67 17.80 -1.17 6.33
C LEU A 67 19.33 -1.23 6.12
N HIS A 68 19.84 -0.75 4.99
CA HIS A 68 21.30 -0.70 4.76
C HIS A 68 22.04 0.24 5.73
N LYS A 69 21.36 1.26 6.29
CA LYS A 69 21.96 2.29 7.15
C LYS A 69 21.73 2.06 8.65
N THR A 70 20.99 1.02 9.03
CA THR A 70 20.51 0.82 10.40
C THR A 70 21.03 -0.49 10.97
N PHE A 71 21.91 -0.44 11.97
CA PHE A 71 22.51 -1.64 12.55
C PHE A 71 21.51 -2.51 13.35
N LEU A 72 20.62 -1.88 14.12
CA LEU A 72 19.58 -2.56 14.91
C LEU A 72 18.19 -2.20 14.38
N THR A 73 17.40 -3.20 14.03
CA THR A 73 16.01 -3.07 13.55
C THR A 73 15.02 -3.45 14.65
N PRO A 74 13.78 -2.93 14.62
CA PRO A 74 12.78 -3.22 15.66
C PRO A 74 12.23 -4.65 15.60
N ILE A 75 12.28 -5.28 14.43
CA ILE A 75 12.00 -6.70 14.16
C ILE A 75 13.04 -7.21 13.15
N ASP A 76 12.94 -8.48 12.75
CA ASP A 76 13.89 -9.07 11.81
C ASP A 76 13.87 -8.35 10.46
N ARG A 77 15.06 -8.18 9.89
CA ARG A 77 15.27 -7.42 8.63
C ARG A 77 14.54 -8.07 7.46
N GLU A 78 14.53 -9.40 7.45
CA GLU A 78 13.88 -10.21 6.42
C GLU A 78 12.37 -10.01 6.48
N ASP A 79 11.77 -10.00 7.68
CA ASP A 79 10.34 -9.73 7.87
C ASP A 79 9.94 -8.33 7.38
N ILE A 80 10.77 -7.31 7.62
CA ILE A 80 10.50 -5.94 7.13
C ILE A 80 10.49 -5.93 5.60
N LEU A 81 11.47 -6.58 4.96
CA LEU A 81 11.55 -6.65 3.50
C LEU A 81 10.40 -7.45 2.90
N GLU A 82 10.09 -8.61 3.48
CA GLU A 82 8.99 -9.46 3.02
C GLU A 82 7.67 -8.71 3.16
N LEU A 83 7.37 -8.12 4.32
CA LEU A 83 6.14 -7.37 4.51
C LEU A 83 6.05 -6.17 3.57
N ALA A 84 7.15 -5.43 3.38
CA ALA A 84 7.18 -4.31 2.43
C ALA A 84 6.88 -4.78 0.99
N GLY A 85 7.55 -5.83 0.52
CA GLY A 85 7.32 -6.38 -0.82
C GLY A 85 5.90 -6.92 -0.99
N ARG A 86 5.34 -7.58 0.03
CA ARG A 86 3.95 -8.06 0.00
C ARG A 86 2.91 -6.94 -0.08
N LEU A 87 3.18 -5.80 0.55
CA LEU A 87 2.32 -4.63 0.44
C LEU A 87 2.41 -4.01 -0.96
N ASP A 88 3.61 -4.02 -1.55
CA ASP A 88 3.87 -3.54 -2.91
C ASP A 88 3.18 -4.41 -3.98
N ASP A 89 3.25 -5.74 -3.84
CA ASP A 89 2.58 -6.70 -4.73
C ASP A 89 1.08 -6.37 -4.92
N VAL A 90 0.42 -5.83 -3.88
CA VAL A 90 -1.00 -5.43 -3.95
C VAL A 90 -1.18 -4.21 -4.84
N VAL A 91 -0.30 -3.22 -4.72
CA VAL A 91 -0.33 -2.00 -5.54
C VAL A 91 -0.07 -2.35 -7.00
N ASP A 92 0.94 -3.18 -7.26
CA ASP A 92 1.31 -3.66 -8.59
C ASP A 92 0.17 -4.43 -9.26
N ALA A 93 -0.49 -5.32 -8.52
CA ALA A 93 -1.64 -6.07 -9.03
C ALA A 93 -2.82 -5.16 -9.39
N ILE A 94 -3.02 -4.05 -8.65
CA ILE A 94 -4.05 -3.07 -8.97
C ILE A 94 -3.66 -2.24 -10.21
N ASP A 95 -2.41 -1.79 -10.31
CA ASP A 95 -1.91 -1.08 -11.51
C ASP A 95 -2.06 -1.97 -12.75
N GLU A 96 -1.59 -3.22 -12.69
CA GLU A 96 -1.69 -4.17 -13.80
C GLU A 96 -3.16 -4.39 -14.22
N ALA A 97 -4.07 -4.58 -13.26
CA ALA A 97 -5.50 -4.71 -13.54
C ALA A 97 -6.08 -3.45 -14.21
N ALA A 98 -5.61 -2.26 -13.83
CA ALA A 98 -6.00 -1.00 -14.45
C ALA A 98 -5.44 -0.86 -15.88
N GLN A 99 -4.19 -1.24 -16.12
CA GLN A 99 -3.59 -1.26 -17.46
C GLN A 99 -4.35 -2.19 -18.40
N TYR A 100 -4.76 -3.37 -17.94
CA TYR A 100 -5.55 -4.32 -18.74
C TYR A 100 -6.88 -3.76 -19.24
N VAL A 101 -7.48 -2.78 -18.55
CA VAL A 101 -8.66 -2.08 -19.03
C VAL A 101 -8.38 -1.39 -20.37
N LEU A 102 -7.22 -0.75 -20.51
CA LEU A 102 -6.79 -0.07 -21.73
C LEU A 102 -6.30 -1.05 -22.78
N GLU A 103 -5.41 -1.97 -22.41
CA GLU A 103 -4.76 -2.91 -23.34
C GLU A 103 -5.78 -3.79 -24.06
N TYR A 104 -6.78 -4.29 -23.33
CA TYR A 104 -7.85 -5.10 -23.89
C TYR A 104 -9.03 -4.29 -24.42
N ARG A 105 -8.95 -2.95 -24.39
CA ARG A 105 -9.99 -2.03 -24.89
C ARG A 105 -11.36 -2.35 -24.28
N ILE A 106 -11.39 -2.52 -22.97
CA ILE A 106 -12.64 -2.79 -22.26
C ILE A 106 -13.56 -1.57 -22.39
N GLU A 107 -14.76 -1.78 -22.93
CA GLU A 107 -15.72 -0.69 -23.17
C GLU A 107 -16.63 -0.43 -21.96
N LYS A 108 -16.77 -1.41 -21.07
CA LYS A 108 -17.58 -1.31 -19.85
C LYS A 108 -17.18 -2.34 -18.81
N THR A 109 -17.32 -1.97 -17.55
CA THR A 109 -17.07 -2.87 -16.42
C THR A 109 -18.27 -3.78 -16.15
N THR A 110 -17.97 -5.00 -15.68
CA THR A 110 -19.01 -5.92 -15.23
C THR A 110 -19.40 -5.62 -13.79
N HIS A 111 -20.60 -6.04 -13.38
CA HIS A 111 -21.01 -6.00 -11.97
C HIS A 111 -20.05 -6.79 -11.07
N ARG A 112 -19.44 -7.87 -11.57
CA ARG A 112 -18.49 -8.66 -10.79
C ARG A 112 -17.18 -7.91 -10.55
N ALA A 113 -16.69 -7.17 -11.54
CA ALA A 113 -15.50 -6.34 -11.40
C ALA A 113 -15.70 -5.22 -10.36
N ARG A 114 -16.87 -4.56 -10.37
CA ARG A 114 -17.25 -3.56 -9.37
C ARG A 114 -17.27 -4.14 -7.95
N ASN A 115 -17.98 -5.25 -7.76
CA ASN A 115 -18.01 -5.92 -6.46
C ASN A 115 -16.63 -6.34 -5.99
N LEU A 116 -15.76 -6.80 -6.89
CA LEU A 116 -14.39 -7.17 -6.52
C LEU A 116 -13.59 -5.94 -6.08
N SER A 117 -13.74 -4.80 -6.76
CA SER A 117 -13.09 -3.56 -6.33
C SER A 117 -13.58 -3.07 -4.96
N ASP A 118 -14.85 -3.29 -4.62
CA ASP A 118 -15.38 -2.98 -3.29
C ASP A 118 -14.69 -3.84 -2.22
N ILE A 119 -14.55 -5.15 -2.47
CA ILE A 119 -13.85 -6.07 -1.56
C ILE A 119 -12.37 -5.67 -1.41
N ILE A 120 -11.72 -5.25 -2.49
CA ILE A 120 -10.31 -4.79 -2.44
C ILE A 120 -10.19 -3.55 -1.54
N VAL A 121 -11.14 -2.61 -1.60
CA VAL A 121 -11.18 -1.44 -0.70
C VAL A 121 -11.38 -1.88 0.75
N ASP A 122 -12.30 -2.80 1.03
CA ASP A 122 -12.53 -3.31 2.38
C ASP A 122 -11.25 -3.98 2.95
N CYS A 123 -10.56 -4.80 2.15
CA CYS A 123 -9.29 -5.42 2.54
C CYS A 123 -8.20 -4.37 2.80
N ALA A 124 -8.12 -3.33 1.96
CA ALA A 124 -7.15 -2.25 2.13
C ALA A 124 -7.40 -1.44 3.41
N ASP A 125 -8.67 -1.18 3.75
CA ASP A 125 -9.05 -0.53 5.00
C ASP A 125 -8.63 -1.37 6.23
N GLU A 126 -8.73 -2.71 6.18
CA GLU A 126 -8.22 -3.60 7.24
C GLU A 126 -6.68 -3.63 7.30
N LEU A 127 -5.99 -3.58 6.16
CA LEU A 127 -4.52 -3.51 6.12
C LEU A 127 -3.99 -2.24 6.81
N VAL A 128 -4.64 -1.09 6.61
CA VAL A 128 -4.29 0.16 7.31
C VAL A 128 -4.41 -0.02 8.82
N LYS A 129 -5.54 -0.56 9.31
CA LYS A 129 -5.74 -0.83 10.75
C LYS A 129 -4.68 -1.78 11.29
N ALA A 130 -4.37 -2.86 10.57
CA ALA A 130 -3.35 -3.83 10.98
C ALA A 130 -1.96 -3.18 11.09
N MET A 131 -1.58 -2.30 10.16
CA MET A 131 -0.30 -1.58 10.23
C MET A 131 -0.26 -0.53 11.35
N GLU A 132 -1.37 0.17 11.62
CA GLU A 132 -1.48 1.07 12.77
C GLU A 132 -1.29 0.33 14.09
N MET A 133 -1.91 -0.85 14.21
CA MET A 133 -1.72 -1.72 15.34
C MET A 133 -0.26 -2.19 15.40
N LEU A 134 0.35 -2.66 14.32
CA LEU A 134 1.75 -3.10 14.33
C LEU A 134 2.73 -2.00 14.81
N ALA A 135 2.45 -0.73 14.48
CA ALA A 135 3.27 0.41 14.89
C ALA A 135 3.15 0.77 16.38
N ALA A 136 2.12 0.31 17.10
CA ALA A 136 1.91 0.65 18.49
C ALA A 136 2.81 -0.16 19.46
N ARG A 137 3.41 0.55 20.43
CA ARG A 137 4.48 0.05 21.33
C ARG A 137 4.15 -1.18 22.19
N ASN A 138 2.88 -1.59 22.30
CA ASN A 138 2.42 -2.71 23.13
C ASN A 138 1.56 -3.71 22.36
N SER A 139 1.54 -3.60 21.03
CA SER A 139 0.64 -4.39 20.22
C SER A 139 0.98 -5.86 20.31
N LYS A 140 -0.04 -6.66 20.59
CA LYS A 140 0.10 -8.10 20.60
C LYS A 140 -0.33 -8.61 19.25
N LEU A 141 0.48 -9.47 18.63
CA LEU A 141 0.12 -10.19 17.41
C LEU A 141 -1.27 -10.85 17.52
N THR A 142 -1.65 -11.30 18.73
CA THR A 142 -2.98 -11.88 19.01
C THR A 142 -4.16 -10.94 18.75
N GLU A 143 -3.95 -9.62 18.78
CA GLU A 143 -4.97 -8.61 18.49
C GLU A 143 -5.02 -8.25 16.99
N ILE A 144 -3.91 -8.47 16.26
CA ILE A 144 -3.79 -8.18 14.82
C ILE A 144 -4.27 -9.38 13.99
N LEU A 145 -3.92 -10.60 14.36
CA LEU A 145 -4.25 -11.81 13.59
C LEU A 145 -5.75 -11.96 13.25
N PRO A 146 -6.72 -11.64 14.14
CA PRO A 146 -8.14 -11.79 13.82
C PRO A 146 -8.66 -10.89 12.70
N ILE A 147 -7.95 -9.80 12.36
CA ILE A 147 -8.34 -8.88 11.27
C ILE A 147 -7.56 -9.13 9.97
N THR A 148 -6.60 -10.06 9.97
CA THR A 148 -5.74 -10.38 8.82
C THR A 148 -5.93 -11.80 8.26
N VAL A 149 -6.92 -12.57 8.75
CA VAL A 149 -7.16 -13.98 8.40
C VAL A 149 -8.61 -14.20 7.97
#